data_AF-A0A947YV54-F1
#
_entry.id   AF-A0A947YV54-F1
#
_cell.length_a   1.000
_cell.length_b   1.000
_cell.length_c   1.000
_cell.angle_alpha   90.00
_cell.angle_beta   90.00
_cell.angle_gamma   90.00
#
_symmetry.space_group_name_H-M   'P 1'
#
loop_
_entity.id
_entity.type
_entity.pdbx_description
1 polymer ?
#
loop_
_entity_poly.entity_id
_entity_poly.type
_entity_poly.pdbx_seq_one_letter_code
_entity_poly.pdbx_strand_id
1 'polypeptide(L)'
;MEKSPVFLISLCVLSSTQLSACKKTDCEKLYEIQKKCASGSIKTSKSSYIEICERMSDSDEIVDNIKCLAKTDCSDFKICVKNRKKENFISSALNRLEQNLAVGNFTGVIIDCRAFINEEKISTKCQNVLPQTIEKLLQKAIAIRNRGHSDFLKCNFLRDGVSMIRNPDLLNRIESLCREMHLVDSVISGIKESKNRAQSKNPELAFQCDDYNLVKFDKIGTNWALERKKSLIEACFGIHGRAILKSHIESGNIKCSYRLKNLILRIKKHYSFDKEITDILNKIEPSCEISKGF
;
A
#
# COMPACT_ATOMS: atom_id res chain seq x y z
N MET A 1 32.95 -53.80 23.80
CA MET A 1 33.68 -52.53 23.91
C MET A 1 34.20 -52.17 22.53
N GLU A 2 33.35 -51.53 21.71
CA GLU A 2 33.71 -51.06 20.38
C GLU A 2 34.32 -49.67 20.47
N LYS A 3 35.50 -49.50 19.85
CA LYS A 3 36.19 -48.21 19.78
C LYS A 3 35.56 -47.38 18.67
N SER A 4 34.89 -46.29 19.02
CA SER A 4 34.51 -45.23 18.08
C SER A 4 35.76 -44.57 17.48
N PRO A 5 35.81 -44.30 16.16
CA PRO A 5 36.84 -43.45 15.59
C PRO A 5 36.51 -41.99 15.88
N VAL A 6 37.42 -41.32 16.58
CA VAL A 6 37.44 -39.87 16.79
C VAL A 6 37.66 -39.21 15.43
N PHE A 7 36.61 -38.61 14.87
CA PHE A 7 36.75 -37.67 13.76
C PHE A 7 37.45 -36.41 14.29
N LEU A 8 38.73 -36.26 13.94
CA LEU A 8 39.50 -35.04 14.09
C LEU A 8 38.88 -33.95 13.20
N ILE A 9 37.93 -33.20 13.76
CA ILE A 9 37.61 -31.86 13.27
C ILE A 9 38.81 -31.01 13.67
N SER A 10 39.72 -30.80 12.73
CA SER A 10 40.87 -29.92 12.90
C SER A 10 40.37 -28.48 13.04
N LEU A 11 40.15 -28.05 14.29
CA LEU A 11 39.98 -26.64 14.65
C LEU A 11 41.33 -25.94 14.45
N CYS A 12 41.49 -25.27 13.31
CA CYS A 12 42.63 -24.39 13.08
C CYS A 12 42.41 -23.07 13.84
N VAL A 13 43.27 -22.83 14.84
CA VAL A 13 43.33 -21.59 15.61
C VAL A 13 44.57 -20.77 15.17
N LEU A 14 44.30 -19.57 14.63
CA LEU A 14 45.07 -18.31 14.62
C LEU A 14 46.50 -18.22 13.99
N SER A 15 46.57 -17.73 12.75
CA SER A 15 47.43 -16.61 12.28
C SER A 15 46.93 -16.11 10.91
N SER A 16 47.09 -14.83 10.54
CA SER A 16 46.52 -14.25 9.30
C SER A 16 47.04 -14.91 8.01
N THR A 17 48.29 -15.38 8.02
CA THR A 17 48.93 -16.10 6.91
C THR A 17 48.50 -17.58 6.82
N GLN A 18 48.15 -18.21 7.93
CA GLN A 18 47.57 -19.57 7.93
C GLN A 18 46.09 -19.53 7.54
N LEU A 19 45.36 -18.47 7.90
CA LEU A 19 43.97 -18.29 7.50
C LEU A 19 43.83 -18.20 5.97
N SER A 20 44.75 -17.50 5.28
CA SER A 20 44.76 -17.41 3.82
C SER A 20 45.08 -18.75 3.14
N ALA A 21 45.96 -19.56 3.71
CA ALA A 21 46.30 -20.87 3.16
C ALA A 21 45.16 -21.90 3.32
N CYS A 22 44.43 -21.86 4.44
CA CYS A 22 43.24 -22.68 4.66
C CYS A 22 42.11 -22.31 3.69
N LYS A 23 41.84 -21.01 3.52
CA LYS A 23 40.82 -20.49 2.57
C LYS A 23 41.10 -20.94 1.13
N LYS A 24 42.36 -20.87 0.68
CA LYS A 24 42.77 -21.35 -0.65
C LYS A 24 42.50 -22.84 -0.84
N THR A 25 42.86 -23.64 0.15
CA THR A 25 42.71 -25.10 0.13
C THR A 25 41.24 -25.53 0.07
N ASP A 26 40.36 -24.82 0.78
CA ASP A 26 38.92 -25.11 0.77
C ASP A 26 38.24 -24.65 -0.53
N CYS A 27 38.65 -23.51 -1.09
CA CYS A 27 38.19 -23.05 -2.40
C CYS A 27 38.62 -23.99 -3.53
N GLU A 28 39.83 -24.55 -3.46
CA GLU A 28 40.30 -25.58 -4.39
C GLU A 28 39.46 -26.85 -4.31
N LYS A 29 39.20 -27.36 -3.10
CA LYS A 29 38.34 -28.53 -2.89
C LYS A 29 36.91 -28.27 -3.39
N LEU A 30 36.39 -27.07 -3.17
CA LEU A 30 35.07 -26.67 -3.64
C LEU A 30 34.97 -26.63 -5.17
N TYR A 31 36.00 -26.12 -5.85
CA TYR A 31 36.09 -26.18 -7.30
C TYR A 31 36.07 -27.63 -7.82
N GLU A 32 36.88 -28.52 -7.23
CA GLU A 32 36.98 -29.91 -7.69
C GLU A 32 35.67 -30.69 -7.50
N ILE A 33 35.01 -30.57 -6.35
CA ILE A 33 33.74 -31.27 -6.13
C ILE A 33 32.61 -30.70 -6.99
N GLN A 34 32.57 -29.38 -7.20
CA GLN A 34 31.58 -28.77 -8.11
C GLN A 34 31.82 -29.20 -9.55
N LYS A 35 33.07 -29.27 -10.00
CA LYS A 35 33.44 -29.75 -11.34
C LYS A 35 33.07 -31.23 -11.52
N LYS A 36 33.32 -32.05 -10.51
CA LYS A 36 32.96 -33.48 -10.50
C LYS A 36 31.45 -33.69 -10.55
N CYS A 37 30.70 -32.89 -9.80
CA CYS A 37 29.27 -33.10 -9.59
C CYS A 37 28.38 -32.32 -10.58
N ALA A 38 28.86 -31.26 -11.23
CA ALA A 38 28.09 -30.54 -12.25
C ALA A 38 28.08 -31.32 -13.58
N SER A 39 26.90 -31.60 -14.12
CA SER A 39 26.67 -32.25 -15.42
C SER A 39 26.92 -31.31 -16.63
N GLY A 40 27.68 -30.23 -16.42
CA GLY A 40 28.00 -29.21 -17.42
C GLY A 40 29.10 -28.30 -16.89
N SER A 41 30.16 -28.14 -17.70
CA SER A 41 31.41 -27.44 -17.37
C SER A 41 31.24 -26.15 -16.58
N ILE A 42 31.99 -26.04 -15.46
CA ILE A 42 32.30 -24.73 -14.86
C ILE A 42 33.01 -23.92 -15.96
N LYS A 43 32.37 -22.86 -16.44
CA LYS A 43 32.88 -22.02 -17.54
C LYS A 43 34.07 -21.15 -17.14
N THR A 44 34.35 -21.06 -15.84
CA THR A 44 35.43 -20.28 -15.26
C THR A 44 36.67 -21.14 -15.07
N SER A 45 37.86 -20.60 -15.35
CA SER A 45 39.13 -21.27 -15.05
C SER A 45 39.26 -21.56 -13.55
N LYS A 46 40.01 -22.61 -13.18
CA LYS A 46 40.26 -22.96 -11.77
C LYS A 46 40.86 -21.79 -10.99
N SER A 47 41.83 -21.10 -11.56
CA SER A 47 42.49 -19.95 -10.92
C SER A 47 41.51 -18.80 -10.67
N SER A 48 40.70 -18.43 -11.66
CA SER A 48 39.71 -17.36 -11.50
C SER A 48 38.59 -17.74 -10.54
N TYR A 49 38.20 -19.02 -10.47
CA TYR A 49 37.24 -19.50 -9.48
C TYR A 49 37.80 -19.36 -8.05
N ILE A 50 39.04 -19.82 -7.82
CA ILE A 50 39.68 -19.75 -6.51
C ILE A 50 39.80 -18.29 -6.07
N GLU A 51 40.23 -17.40 -6.96
CA GLU A 51 40.34 -15.97 -6.66
C GLU A 51 38.99 -15.34 -6.26
N ILE A 52 37.90 -15.69 -6.96
CA ILE A 52 36.55 -15.23 -6.60
C ILE A 52 36.11 -15.81 -5.26
N CYS A 53 36.33 -17.11 -5.05
CA CYS A 53 35.99 -17.80 -3.82
C CYS A 53 36.73 -17.23 -2.60
N GLU A 54 38.03 -16.92 -2.74
CA GLU A 54 38.84 -16.28 -1.69
C GLU A 54 38.35 -14.86 -1.41
N ARG A 55 38.02 -14.08 -2.44
CA ARG A 55 37.46 -12.73 -2.29
C ARG A 55 36.09 -12.74 -1.60
N MET A 56 35.34 -13.80 -1.80
CA MET A 56 34.02 -14.02 -1.21
C MET A 56 34.08 -14.98 -0.01
N SER A 57 35.25 -15.23 0.57
CA SER A 57 35.43 -16.30 1.57
C SER A 57 34.57 -16.10 2.82
N ASP A 58 34.22 -14.86 3.10
CA ASP A 58 33.43 -14.46 4.27
C ASP A 58 31.95 -14.27 3.91
N SER A 59 31.57 -14.51 2.65
CA SER A 59 30.17 -14.55 2.25
C SER A 59 29.51 -15.84 2.74
N ASP A 60 28.27 -15.73 3.21
CA ASP A 60 27.49 -16.87 3.68
C ASP A 60 27.43 -17.99 2.63
N GLU A 61 27.36 -17.65 1.34
CA GLU A 61 27.35 -18.64 0.26
C GLU A 61 28.61 -19.50 0.22
N ILE A 62 29.81 -18.90 0.29
CA ILE A 62 31.07 -19.65 0.24
C ILE A 62 31.28 -20.42 1.54
N VAL A 63 31.04 -19.80 2.69
CA VAL A 63 31.14 -20.45 4.01
C VAL A 63 30.25 -21.69 4.07
N ASP A 64 29.02 -21.61 3.57
CA ASP A 64 28.09 -22.73 3.59
C ASP A 64 28.39 -23.81 2.55
N ASN A 65 28.83 -23.43 1.36
CA ASN A 65 29.28 -24.39 0.37
C ASN A 65 30.51 -25.17 0.87
N ILE A 66 31.43 -24.52 1.59
CA ILE A 66 32.58 -25.17 2.23
C ILE A 66 32.12 -26.19 3.29
N LYS A 67 31.08 -25.89 4.10
CA LYS A 67 30.52 -26.86 5.05
C LYS A 67 29.96 -28.13 4.37
N CYS A 68 29.57 -28.04 3.11
CA CYS A 68 29.09 -29.19 2.33
C CYS A 68 30.22 -30.08 1.78
N LEU A 69 31.48 -29.64 1.81
CA LEU A 69 32.64 -30.43 1.33
C LEU A 69 32.83 -31.76 2.07
N ALA A 70 32.27 -31.89 3.27
CA ALA A 70 32.26 -33.16 4.01
C ALA A 70 31.43 -34.26 3.31
N LYS A 71 30.61 -33.91 2.32
CA LYS A 71 29.83 -34.88 1.52
C LYS A 71 30.65 -35.32 0.32
N THR A 72 31.05 -36.60 0.32
CA THR A 72 31.89 -37.19 -0.74
C THR A 72 31.08 -37.65 -1.96
N ASP A 73 29.78 -37.89 -1.78
CA ASP A 73 28.84 -38.24 -2.84
C ASP A 73 28.24 -36.99 -3.51
N CYS A 74 28.07 -37.05 -4.83
CA CYS A 74 27.58 -35.91 -5.61
C CYS A 74 26.10 -35.60 -5.40
N SER A 75 25.26 -36.61 -5.12
CA SER A 75 23.86 -36.40 -4.77
C SER A 75 23.77 -35.71 -3.42
N ASP A 76 24.48 -36.23 -2.41
CA ASP A 76 24.49 -35.66 -1.06
C ASP A 76 25.08 -34.25 -1.01
N PHE A 77 26.15 -34.00 -1.77
CA PHE A 77 26.74 -32.67 -1.90
C PHE A 77 25.74 -31.68 -2.50
N LYS A 78 25.07 -32.03 -3.61
CA LYS A 78 24.06 -31.18 -4.25
C LYS A 78 22.88 -30.91 -3.32
N ILE A 79 22.40 -31.93 -2.60
CA ILE A 79 21.33 -31.78 -1.63
C ILE A 79 21.76 -30.83 -0.50
N CYS A 80 22.98 -30.98 0.02
CA CYS A 80 23.52 -30.10 1.06
C CYS A 80 23.58 -28.64 0.59
N VAL A 81 24.17 -28.37 -0.57
CA VAL A 81 24.27 -27.01 -1.14
C VAL A 81 22.88 -26.42 -1.36
N LYS A 82 21.95 -27.19 -1.93
CA LYS A 82 20.56 -26.75 -2.16
C LYS A 82 19.86 -26.39 -0.85
N ASN A 83 20.00 -27.23 0.18
CA ASN A 83 19.38 -27.00 1.49
C ASN A 83 19.95 -25.75 2.17
N ARG A 84 21.28 -25.56 2.16
CA ARG A 84 21.90 -24.35 2.71
C ARG A 84 21.49 -23.08 1.97
N LYS A 85 21.43 -23.13 0.63
CA LYS A 85 20.89 -22.01 -0.17
C LYS A 85 19.46 -21.66 0.23
N LYS A 86 18.62 -22.67 0.46
CA LYS A 86 17.25 -22.47 0.97
C LYS A 86 17.24 -21.86 2.38
N GLU A 87 18.08 -22.35 3.29
CA GLU A 87 18.20 -21.83 4.66
C GLU A 87 18.64 -20.36 4.68
N ASN A 88 19.65 -20.00 3.89
CA ASN A 88 20.14 -18.62 3.80
C ASN A 88 19.11 -17.68 3.19
N PHE A 89 18.38 -18.15 2.17
CA PHE A 89 17.27 -17.40 1.60
C PHE A 89 16.18 -17.13 2.64
N ILE A 90 15.77 -18.15 3.39
CA ILE A 90 14.77 -18.01 4.46
C ILE A 90 15.28 -17.06 5.56
N SER A 91 16.52 -17.23 6.01
CA SER A 91 17.12 -16.38 7.04
C SER A 91 17.20 -14.92 6.60
N SER A 92 17.63 -14.67 5.37
CA SER A 92 17.69 -13.32 4.80
C SER A 92 16.31 -12.66 4.70
N ALA A 93 15.29 -13.43 4.30
CA ALA A 93 13.92 -12.93 4.23
C ALA A 93 13.34 -12.64 5.63
N LEU A 94 13.60 -13.50 6.62
CA LEU A 94 13.21 -13.26 8.01
C LEU A 94 13.91 -12.02 8.59
N ASN A 95 15.21 -11.87 8.36
CA ASN A 95 15.96 -10.70 8.81
C ASN A 95 15.41 -9.41 8.20
N ARG A 96 15.08 -9.41 6.91
CA ARG A 96 14.48 -8.24 6.25
C ARG A 96 13.08 -7.92 6.80
N LEU A 97 12.27 -8.94 7.05
CA LEU A 97 10.95 -8.80 7.69
C LEU A 97 11.09 -8.17 9.08
N GLU A 98 12.06 -8.64 9.88
CA GLU A 98 12.33 -8.11 11.23
C GLU A 98 12.88 -6.69 11.21
N GLN A 99 13.75 -6.35 10.26
CA GLN A 99 14.21 -4.98 10.05
C GLN A 99 13.04 -4.05 9.71
N ASN A 100 12.16 -4.47 8.79
CA ASN A 100 10.96 -3.70 8.42
C ASN A 100 10.03 -3.48 9.62
N LEU A 101 9.87 -4.49 10.49
CA LEU A 101 9.11 -4.35 11.73
C LEU A 101 9.78 -3.37 12.70
N ALA A 102 11.09 -3.49 12.90
CA ALA A 102 11.85 -2.66 13.84
C ALA A 102 11.79 -1.16 13.49
N VAL A 103 11.84 -0.82 12.20
CA VAL A 103 11.77 0.58 11.73
C VAL A 103 10.34 1.07 11.44
N GLY A 104 9.32 0.23 11.68
CA GLY A 104 7.91 0.59 11.44
C GLY A 104 7.54 0.76 9.95
N ASN A 105 8.29 0.12 9.05
CA ASN A 105 8.00 0.04 7.61
C ASN A 105 6.93 -1.03 7.33
N PHE A 106 5.70 -0.76 7.75
CA PHE A 106 4.57 -1.70 7.65
C PHE A 106 4.24 -2.11 6.21
N THR A 107 4.48 -1.24 5.22
CA THR A 107 4.34 -1.60 3.80
C THR A 107 5.39 -2.61 3.38
N GLY A 108 6.64 -2.46 3.84
CA GLY A 108 7.70 -3.45 3.64
C GLY A 108 7.36 -4.82 4.23
N VAL A 109 6.78 -4.84 5.44
CA VAL A 109 6.29 -6.07 6.09
C VAL A 109 5.26 -6.80 5.21
N ILE A 110 4.27 -6.09 4.68
CA ILE A 110 3.25 -6.68 3.78
C ILE A 110 3.88 -7.20 2.49
N ILE A 111 4.83 -6.44 1.90
CA ILE A 111 5.54 -6.87 0.68
C ILE A 111 6.31 -8.18 0.93
N ASP A 112 7.06 -8.26 2.03
CA ASP A 112 7.81 -9.45 2.40
C ASP A 112 6.87 -10.63 2.63
N CYS A 113 5.79 -10.45 3.39
CA CYS A 113 4.84 -11.52 3.63
C CYS A 113 4.16 -12.04 2.37
N ARG A 114 3.81 -11.14 1.44
CA ARG A 114 3.24 -11.50 0.14
C ARG A 114 4.24 -12.28 -0.72
N ALA A 115 5.50 -11.85 -0.74
CA ALA A 115 6.53 -12.45 -1.58
C ALA A 115 6.89 -13.89 -1.15
N PHE A 116 6.78 -14.22 0.14
CA PHE A 116 7.18 -15.53 0.67
C PHE A 116 6.04 -16.27 1.37
N ILE A 117 4.79 -16.05 0.97
CA ILE A 117 3.61 -16.67 1.60
C ILE A 117 3.64 -18.21 1.57
N ASN A 118 4.33 -18.79 0.59
CA ASN A 118 4.48 -20.24 0.39
C ASN A 118 5.65 -20.85 1.18
N GLU A 119 6.53 -20.04 1.78
CA GLU A 119 7.62 -20.54 2.63
C GLU A 119 7.14 -20.63 4.08
N GLU A 120 6.92 -21.85 4.56
CA GLU A 120 6.27 -22.15 5.85
C GLU A 120 6.79 -21.29 7.02
N LYS A 121 8.10 -21.24 7.25
CA LYS A 121 8.71 -20.47 8.34
C LYS A 121 8.37 -18.98 8.28
N ILE A 122 8.36 -18.41 7.08
CA ILE A 122 8.06 -16.99 6.87
C ILE A 122 6.55 -16.77 6.98
N SER A 123 5.74 -17.67 6.41
CA SER A 123 4.29 -17.65 6.52
C SER A 123 3.81 -17.65 7.97
N THR A 124 4.38 -18.51 8.82
CA THR A 124 4.09 -18.53 10.27
C THR A 124 4.45 -17.21 10.94
N LYS A 125 5.62 -16.64 10.65
CA LYS A 125 6.01 -15.31 11.18
C LYS A 125 5.02 -14.23 10.72
N CYS A 126 4.63 -14.26 9.44
CA CYS A 126 3.69 -13.33 8.83
C CYS A 126 2.30 -13.38 9.46
N GLN A 127 1.76 -14.57 9.74
CA GLN A 127 0.49 -14.73 10.44
C GLN A 127 0.47 -14.02 11.80
N ASN A 128 1.61 -14.00 12.51
CA ASN A 128 1.72 -13.36 13.82
C ASN A 128 1.83 -11.82 13.73
N VAL A 129 2.47 -11.29 12.68
CA VAL A 129 2.78 -9.86 12.59
C VAL A 129 1.80 -9.06 11.72
N LEU A 130 1.13 -9.71 10.77
CA LEU A 130 0.21 -9.05 9.84
C LEU A 130 -0.96 -8.36 10.56
N PRO A 131 -1.65 -8.94 11.56
CA PRO A 131 -2.78 -8.27 12.22
C PRO A 131 -2.39 -6.90 12.80
N GLN A 132 -1.27 -6.83 13.52
CA GLN A 132 -0.78 -5.56 14.10
C GLN A 132 -0.29 -4.60 13.01
N THR A 133 0.38 -5.12 11.98
CA THR A 133 0.87 -4.34 10.83
C THR A 133 -0.28 -3.67 10.09
N ILE A 134 -1.36 -4.41 9.83
CA ILE A 134 -2.58 -3.94 9.17
C ILE A 134 -3.24 -2.85 10.03
N GLU A 135 -3.42 -3.08 11.32
CA GLU A 135 -4.01 -2.09 12.22
C GLU A 135 -3.21 -0.77 12.24
N LYS A 136 -1.87 -0.85 12.32
CA LYS A 136 -1.02 0.34 12.26
C LYS A 136 -1.08 1.06 10.92
N LEU A 137 -1.12 0.32 9.82
CA LEU A 137 -1.26 0.90 8.48
C LEU A 137 -2.65 1.52 8.28
N LEU A 138 -3.69 0.90 8.84
CA LEU A 138 -5.08 1.39 8.82
C LEU A 138 -5.19 2.72 9.57
N GLN A 139 -4.59 2.81 10.76
CA GLN A 139 -4.52 4.07 11.53
C GLN A 139 -3.82 5.19 10.73
N LYS A 140 -2.71 4.88 10.05
CA LYS A 140 -2.01 5.83 9.17
C LYS A 140 -2.90 6.28 8.00
N ALA A 141 -3.62 5.37 7.35
CA ALA A 141 -4.53 5.69 6.25
C ALA A 141 -5.72 6.55 6.70
N ILE A 142 -6.33 6.24 7.85
CA ILE A 142 -7.39 7.05 8.47
C ILE A 142 -6.88 8.48 8.78
N ALA A 143 -5.67 8.61 9.31
CA ALA A 143 -5.08 9.92 9.59
C ALA A 143 -4.86 10.74 8.31
N ILE A 144 -4.38 10.11 7.23
CA ILE A 144 -4.20 10.73 5.90
C ILE A 144 -5.55 11.21 5.35
N ARG A 145 -6.57 10.34 5.36
CA ARG A 145 -7.95 10.71 4.97
C ARG A 145 -8.46 11.89 5.78
N ASN A 146 -8.30 11.88 7.09
CA ASN A 146 -8.80 12.94 7.97
C ASN A 146 -8.11 14.29 7.75
N ARG A 147 -6.85 14.29 7.30
CA ARG A 147 -6.11 15.50 6.91
C ARG A 147 -6.49 16.01 5.52
N GLY A 148 -7.31 15.28 4.79
CA GLY A 148 -7.78 15.73 3.51
C GLY A 148 -6.99 15.23 2.31
N HIS A 149 -6.24 14.13 2.46
CA HIS A 149 -5.37 13.63 1.41
C HIS A 149 -5.70 12.18 1.04
N SER A 150 -5.45 11.83 -0.21
CA SER A 150 -5.49 10.45 -0.69
C SER A 150 -4.10 9.80 -0.67
N ASP A 151 -4.07 8.47 -0.53
CA ASP A 151 -2.87 7.65 -0.70
C ASP A 151 -3.27 6.26 -1.20
N PHE A 152 -3.28 6.12 -2.52
CA PHE A 152 -3.73 4.90 -3.20
C PHE A 152 -2.79 3.71 -2.96
N LEU A 153 -1.50 3.97 -2.74
CA LEU A 153 -0.54 2.91 -2.48
C LEU A 153 -0.83 2.24 -1.13
N LYS A 154 -1.17 3.02 -0.10
CA LYS A 154 -1.57 2.46 1.20
C LYS A 154 -2.81 1.58 1.11
N CYS A 155 -3.77 1.95 0.27
CA CYS A 155 -4.95 1.14 0.01
C CYS A 155 -4.62 -0.23 -0.58
N ASN A 156 -3.69 -0.28 -1.55
CA ASN A 156 -3.26 -1.55 -2.13
C ASN A 156 -2.58 -2.44 -1.08
N PHE A 157 -1.68 -1.89 -0.27
CA PHE A 157 -1.04 -2.66 0.79
C PHE A 157 -2.02 -3.14 1.86
N LEU A 158 -3.02 -2.33 2.24
CA LEU A 158 -4.06 -2.77 3.18
C LEU A 158 -4.89 -3.94 2.63
N ARG A 159 -5.29 -3.88 1.36
CA ARG A 159 -6.00 -4.99 0.68
C ARG A 159 -5.15 -6.25 0.64
N ASP A 160 -3.89 -6.13 0.24
CA ASP A 160 -2.95 -7.24 0.20
C ASP A 160 -2.79 -7.86 1.59
N GLY A 161 -2.53 -7.04 2.61
CA GLY A 161 -2.39 -7.48 3.99
C GLY A 161 -3.61 -8.26 4.49
N VAL A 162 -4.82 -7.73 4.26
CA VAL A 162 -6.05 -8.37 4.74
C VAL A 162 -6.43 -9.62 3.97
N SER A 163 -6.16 -9.67 2.67
CA SER A 163 -6.38 -10.89 1.89
C SER A 163 -5.52 -12.06 2.40
N MET A 164 -4.31 -11.78 2.88
CA MET A 164 -3.42 -12.80 3.48
C MET A 164 -3.95 -13.35 4.82
N ILE A 165 -4.60 -12.52 5.65
CA ILE A 165 -5.20 -12.98 6.92
C ILE A 165 -6.66 -13.44 6.80
N ARG A 166 -7.22 -13.40 5.58
CA ARG A 166 -8.57 -13.91 5.25
C ARG A 166 -9.69 -13.36 6.15
N ASN A 167 -9.66 -12.06 6.43
CA ASN A 167 -10.67 -11.39 7.25
C ASN A 167 -11.64 -10.56 6.37
N PRO A 168 -12.83 -11.07 6.02
CA PRO A 168 -13.75 -10.40 5.10
C PRO A 168 -14.33 -9.10 5.66
N ASP A 169 -14.61 -9.02 6.97
CA ASP A 169 -15.16 -7.82 7.59
C ASP A 169 -14.16 -6.67 7.58
N LEU A 170 -12.89 -6.98 7.88
CA LEU A 170 -11.81 -6.01 7.81
C LEU A 170 -11.54 -5.58 6.36
N LEU A 171 -11.69 -6.48 5.39
CA LEU A 171 -11.56 -6.16 3.98
C LEU A 171 -12.63 -5.15 3.56
N ASN A 172 -13.89 -5.39 3.93
CA ASN A 172 -14.99 -4.46 3.66
C ASN A 172 -14.75 -3.09 4.31
N ARG A 173 -14.24 -3.05 5.54
CA ARG A 173 -13.88 -1.80 6.22
C ARG A 173 -12.77 -1.04 5.48
N ILE A 174 -11.74 -1.75 4.99
CA ILE A 174 -10.66 -1.16 4.20
C ILE A 174 -11.16 -0.67 2.85
N GLU A 175 -12.02 -1.42 2.17
CA GLU A 175 -12.63 -0.99 0.90
C GLU A 175 -13.41 0.30 1.07
N SER A 176 -14.22 0.40 2.13
CA SER A 176 -14.92 1.64 2.47
C SER A 176 -13.96 2.79 2.72
N LEU A 177 -12.92 2.60 3.55
CA LEU A 177 -11.89 3.61 3.79
C LEU A 177 -11.20 4.05 2.49
N CYS A 178 -10.87 3.10 1.62
CA CYS A 178 -10.21 3.41 0.36
C CYS A 178 -11.10 4.23 -0.56
N ARG A 179 -12.39 3.89 -0.65
CA ARG A 179 -13.37 4.70 -1.39
C ARG A 179 -13.51 6.11 -0.79
N GLU A 180 -13.49 6.26 0.53
CA GLU A 180 -13.46 7.59 1.17
C GLU A 180 -12.21 8.39 0.80
N MET A 181 -11.04 7.75 0.84
CA MET A 181 -9.77 8.37 0.43
C MET A 181 -9.77 8.78 -1.04
N HIS A 182 -10.44 8.03 -1.93
CA HIS A 182 -10.64 8.44 -3.32
C HIS A 182 -11.51 9.71 -3.48
N LEU A 183 -12.37 10.02 -2.51
CA LEU A 183 -13.26 11.17 -2.57
C LEU A 183 -12.70 12.41 -1.87
N VAL A 184 -11.72 12.26 -0.97
CA VAL A 184 -11.31 13.34 -0.07
C VAL A 184 -10.79 14.59 -0.79
N ASP A 185 -9.92 14.41 -1.79
CA ASP A 185 -9.34 15.52 -2.55
C ASP A 185 -10.43 16.26 -3.33
N SER A 186 -11.41 15.50 -3.86
CA SER A 186 -12.57 16.03 -4.59
C SER A 186 -13.47 16.85 -3.66
N VAL A 187 -13.79 16.36 -2.46
CA VAL A 187 -14.59 17.11 -1.48
C VAL A 187 -13.93 18.43 -1.10
N ILE A 188 -12.64 18.39 -0.77
CA ILE A 188 -11.93 19.58 -0.32
C ILE A 188 -11.83 20.61 -1.43
N SER A 189 -11.51 20.16 -2.64
CA SER A 189 -11.45 21.01 -3.82
C SER A 189 -12.82 21.61 -4.12
N GLY A 190 -13.88 20.81 -4.10
CA GLY A 190 -15.26 21.26 -4.33
C GLY A 190 -15.72 22.29 -3.29
N ILE A 191 -15.48 22.04 -2.00
CA ILE A 191 -15.83 23.00 -0.93
C ILE A 191 -15.07 24.32 -1.11
N LYS A 192 -13.77 24.25 -1.38
CA LYS A 192 -12.93 25.44 -1.59
C LYS A 192 -13.39 26.22 -2.82
N GLU A 193 -13.62 25.52 -3.92
CA GLU A 193 -14.04 26.09 -5.19
C GLU A 193 -15.41 26.76 -5.08
N SER A 194 -16.40 26.09 -4.48
CA SER A 194 -17.73 26.68 -4.26
C SER A 194 -17.66 27.94 -3.39
N LYS A 195 -16.84 27.96 -2.33
CA LYS A 195 -16.66 29.16 -1.50
C LYS A 195 -16.04 30.32 -2.30
N ASN A 196 -15.01 30.03 -3.09
CA ASN A 196 -14.37 31.04 -3.94
C ASN A 196 -15.33 31.58 -5.01
N ARG A 197 -16.09 30.69 -5.65
CA ARG A 197 -17.09 31.05 -6.67
C ARG A 197 -18.26 31.83 -6.09
N ALA A 198 -18.65 31.57 -4.83
CA ALA A 198 -19.64 32.37 -4.12
C ALA A 198 -19.16 33.82 -3.91
N GLN A 199 -17.90 34.00 -3.51
CA GLN A 199 -17.31 35.33 -3.32
C GLN A 199 -17.22 36.12 -4.63
N SER A 200 -16.88 35.45 -5.74
CA SER A 200 -16.83 36.08 -7.07
C SER A 200 -18.18 36.15 -7.79
N LYS A 201 -19.28 35.75 -7.13
CA LYS A 201 -20.63 35.66 -7.72
C LYS A 201 -20.67 34.89 -9.05
N ASN A 202 -19.83 33.88 -9.20
CA ASN A 202 -19.78 33.08 -10.43
C ASN A 202 -21.07 32.26 -10.58
N PRO A 203 -21.76 32.31 -11.73
CA PRO A 203 -23.04 31.64 -11.96
C PRO A 203 -22.95 30.12 -12.17
N GLU A 204 -21.74 29.57 -12.32
CA GLU A 204 -21.52 28.15 -12.56
C GLU A 204 -21.12 27.44 -11.27
N LEU A 205 -21.84 26.39 -10.88
CA LEU A 205 -21.46 25.54 -9.74
C LEU A 205 -20.13 24.80 -10.01
N ALA A 206 -19.42 24.47 -8.93
CA ALA A 206 -18.26 23.59 -9.03
C ALA A 206 -18.69 22.19 -9.54
N PHE A 207 -17.84 21.52 -10.32
CA PHE A 207 -18.13 20.20 -10.91
C PHE A 207 -18.51 19.15 -9.85
N GLN A 208 -17.92 19.24 -8.67
CA GLN A 208 -18.15 18.32 -7.56
C GLN A 208 -19.57 18.43 -6.98
N CYS A 209 -20.30 19.51 -7.30
CA CYS A 209 -21.69 19.72 -6.88
C CYS A 209 -22.71 18.89 -7.67
N ASP A 210 -22.31 18.18 -8.73
CA ASP A 210 -23.24 17.37 -9.51
C ASP A 210 -23.76 16.15 -8.74
N ASP A 211 -25.05 15.82 -8.96
CA ASP A 211 -25.72 14.69 -8.30
C ASP A 211 -24.95 13.38 -8.50
N TYR A 212 -24.33 13.17 -9.67
CA TYR A 212 -23.48 12.02 -9.94
C TYR A 212 -22.31 11.89 -8.95
N ASN A 213 -21.70 13.02 -8.56
CA ASN A 213 -20.62 13.05 -7.59
C ASN A 213 -21.15 12.86 -6.16
N LEU A 214 -22.32 13.42 -5.84
CA LEU A 214 -22.96 13.27 -4.52
C LEU A 214 -23.41 11.83 -4.23
N VAL A 215 -23.87 11.09 -5.24
CA VAL A 215 -24.28 9.68 -5.10
C VAL A 215 -23.11 8.77 -4.70
N LYS A 216 -21.86 9.15 -5.00
CA LYS A 216 -20.69 8.35 -4.60
C LYS A 216 -20.56 8.24 -3.08
N PHE A 217 -20.98 9.26 -2.33
CA PHE A 217 -20.96 9.24 -0.87
C PHE A 217 -22.06 8.32 -0.30
N ASP A 218 -23.24 8.33 -0.90
CA ASP A 218 -24.35 7.44 -0.49
C ASP A 218 -23.98 5.97 -0.68
N LYS A 219 -23.30 5.66 -1.80
CA LYS A 219 -22.80 4.31 -2.08
C LYS A 219 -21.74 3.82 -1.08
N ILE A 220 -21.04 4.73 -0.40
CA ILE A 220 -20.11 4.37 0.67
C ILE A 220 -20.85 4.23 2.01
N GLY A 221 -21.78 5.14 2.30
CA GLY A 221 -22.73 5.02 3.42
C GLY A 221 -22.12 5.13 4.82
N THR A 222 -20.82 5.42 4.96
CA THR A 222 -20.16 5.62 6.25
C THR A 222 -20.49 6.99 6.84
N ASN A 223 -20.39 7.14 8.17
CA ASN A 223 -20.59 8.43 8.82
C ASN A 223 -19.69 9.52 8.25
N TRP A 224 -18.41 9.20 7.99
CA TRP A 224 -17.47 10.13 7.35
C TRP A 224 -17.96 10.58 5.97
N ALA A 225 -18.40 9.64 5.12
CA ALA A 225 -18.86 9.96 3.77
C ALA A 225 -20.12 10.83 3.81
N LEU A 226 -21.07 10.52 4.70
CA LEU A 226 -22.31 11.27 4.87
C LEU A 226 -22.07 12.70 5.39
N GLU A 227 -21.18 12.86 6.36
CA GLU A 227 -20.78 14.18 6.89
C GLU A 227 -20.09 15.05 5.82
N ARG A 228 -19.22 14.44 5.01
CA ARG A 228 -18.54 15.13 3.91
C ARG A 228 -19.48 15.46 2.76
N LYS A 229 -20.44 14.58 2.44
CA LYS A 229 -21.53 14.90 1.51
C LYS A 229 -22.32 16.12 1.97
N LYS A 230 -22.71 16.16 3.24
CA LYS A 230 -23.43 17.31 3.83
C LYS A 230 -22.61 18.60 3.71
N SER A 231 -21.32 18.54 4.03
CA SER A 231 -20.41 19.68 3.92
C SER A 231 -20.27 20.20 2.49
N LEU A 232 -20.22 19.29 1.51
CA LEU A 232 -20.15 19.65 0.09
C LEU A 232 -21.48 20.26 -0.40
N ILE A 233 -22.63 19.68 -0.02
CA ILE A 233 -23.97 20.22 -0.32
C ILE A 233 -24.11 21.64 0.24
N GLU A 234 -23.63 21.88 1.46
CA GLU A 234 -23.62 23.21 2.07
C GLU A 234 -22.79 24.22 1.28
N ALA A 235 -21.57 23.84 0.90
CA ALA A 235 -20.74 24.72 0.09
C ALA A 235 -21.38 25.01 -1.28
N CYS A 236 -21.91 23.98 -1.94
CA CYS A 236 -22.47 24.04 -3.28
C CYS A 236 -23.80 24.81 -3.36
N PHE A 237 -24.76 24.48 -2.50
CA PHE A 237 -26.14 24.95 -2.64
C PHE A 237 -26.51 25.96 -1.54
N GLY A 238 -26.04 25.76 -0.32
CA GLY A 238 -26.27 26.67 0.80
C GLY A 238 -25.52 28.00 0.64
N ILE A 239 -24.22 27.94 0.32
CA ILE A 239 -23.36 29.12 0.18
C ILE A 239 -23.34 29.62 -1.27
N HIS A 240 -22.84 28.81 -2.20
CA HIS A 240 -22.63 29.25 -3.58
C HIS A 240 -23.95 29.39 -4.35
N GLY A 241 -24.84 28.40 -4.26
CA GLY A 241 -26.18 28.47 -4.84
C GLY A 241 -26.96 29.71 -4.39
N ARG A 242 -26.95 29.99 -3.07
CA ARG A 242 -27.56 31.21 -2.51
C ARG A 242 -26.94 32.49 -3.08
N ALA A 243 -25.62 32.55 -3.25
CA ALA A 243 -24.94 33.69 -3.84
C ALA A 243 -25.37 33.93 -5.31
N ILE A 244 -25.54 32.85 -6.08
CA ILE A 244 -26.05 32.93 -7.47
C ILE A 244 -27.47 33.48 -7.48
N LEU A 245 -28.37 32.95 -6.63
CA LEU A 245 -29.75 33.42 -6.54
C LEU A 245 -29.85 34.90 -6.15
N LYS A 246 -29.06 35.33 -5.15
CA LYS A 246 -28.99 36.74 -4.75
C LYS A 246 -28.50 37.63 -5.89
N SER A 247 -27.42 37.22 -6.57
CA SER A 247 -26.87 37.96 -7.72
C SER A 247 -27.87 38.04 -8.88
N HIS A 248 -28.71 37.02 -9.07
CA HIS A 248 -29.75 37.03 -10.09
C HIS A 248 -30.82 38.08 -9.77
N ILE A 249 -31.33 38.13 -8.53
CA ILE A 249 -32.28 39.15 -8.07
C ILE A 249 -31.68 40.55 -8.22
N GLU A 250 -30.44 40.76 -7.75
CA GLU A 250 -29.73 42.05 -7.82
C GLU A 250 -29.57 42.55 -9.27
N SER A 251 -29.37 41.64 -10.22
CA SER A 251 -29.19 41.99 -11.64
C SER A 251 -30.49 42.43 -12.33
N GLY A 252 -31.66 42.19 -11.74
CA GLY A 252 -32.96 42.42 -12.38
C GLY A 252 -33.20 41.58 -13.63
N ASN A 253 -32.38 40.55 -13.88
CA ASN A 253 -32.50 39.71 -15.07
C ASN A 253 -33.68 38.73 -14.90
N ILE A 254 -34.75 38.95 -15.65
CA ILE A 254 -36.00 38.17 -15.53
C ILE A 254 -35.88 36.80 -16.25
N LYS A 255 -34.83 36.57 -17.05
CA LYS A 255 -34.70 35.33 -17.84
C LYS A 255 -34.14 34.18 -17.00
N CYS A 256 -35.00 33.19 -16.75
CA CYS A 256 -34.61 31.95 -16.08
C CYS A 256 -33.98 30.94 -17.03
N SER A 257 -32.66 30.94 -17.08
CA SER A 257 -31.89 29.93 -17.82
C SER A 257 -32.16 28.52 -17.29
N TYR A 258 -31.96 27.51 -18.14
CA TYR A 258 -32.00 26.09 -17.74
C TYR A 258 -31.09 25.80 -16.54
N ARG A 259 -29.90 26.42 -16.50
CA ARG A 259 -28.94 26.30 -15.39
C ARG A 259 -29.52 26.82 -14.08
N LEU A 260 -30.20 27.97 -14.10
CA LEU A 260 -30.85 28.54 -12.91
C LEU A 260 -32.02 27.67 -12.44
N LYS A 261 -32.85 27.16 -13.36
CA LYS A 261 -33.94 26.22 -13.01
C LYS A 261 -33.40 24.96 -12.31
N ASN A 262 -32.34 24.36 -12.84
CA ASN A 262 -31.69 23.21 -12.22
C ASN A 262 -31.09 23.53 -10.85
N LEU A 263 -30.48 24.72 -10.69
CA LEU A 263 -29.98 25.17 -9.39
C LEU A 263 -31.12 25.27 -8.36
N ILE A 264 -32.25 25.87 -8.73
CA ILE A 264 -33.43 25.99 -7.85
C ILE A 264 -33.94 24.61 -7.41
N LEU A 265 -34.06 23.66 -8.35
CA LEU A 265 -34.49 22.28 -8.04
C LEU A 265 -33.53 21.61 -7.03
N ARG A 266 -32.22 21.76 -7.22
CA ARG A 266 -31.21 21.20 -6.30
C ARG A 266 -31.24 21.89 -4.93
N ILE A 267 -31.40 23.21 -4.88
CA ILE A 267 -31.56 23.95 -3.62
C ILE A 267 -32.81 23.49 -2.88
N LYS A 268 -33.96 23.36 -3.56
CA LYS A 268 -35.20 22.85 -2.95
C LYS A 268 -35.02 21.46 -2.36
N LYS A 269 -34.37 20.55 -3.10
CA LYS A 269 -34.09 19.18 -2.65
C LYS A 269 -33.31 19.13 -1.33
N HIS A 270 -32.44 20.11 -1.07
CA HIS A 270 -31.53 20.09 0.08
C HIS A 270 -31.87 21.11 1.18
N TYR A 271 -32.63 22.17 0.86
CA TYR A 271 -32.87 23.34 1.72
C TYR A 271 -34.33 23.82 1.69
N SER A 272 -35.30 22.96 1.39
CA SER A 272 -36.73 23.34 1.36
C SER A 272 -37.26 23.97 2.65
N PHE A 273 -36.56 23.78 3.78
CA PHE A 273 -36.95 24.27 5.10
C PHE A 273 -36.09 25.44 5.61
N ASP A 274 -35.08 25.90 4.85
CA ASP A 274 -34.29 27.09 5.23
C ASP A 274 -35.08 28.35 4.86
N LYS A 275 -35.51 29.10 5.89
CA LYS A 275 -36.36 30.29 5.72
C LYS A 275 -35.75 31.33 4.78
N GLU A 276 -34.46 31.61 4.88
CA GLU A 276 -33.81 32.62 4.04
C GLU A 276 -33.79 32.17 2.58
N ILE A 277 -33.50 30.90 2.33
CA ILE A 277 -33.53 30.32 0.99
C ILE A 277 -34.97 30.32 0.45
N THR A 278 -35.96 29.94 1.25
CA THR A 278 -37.37 29.97 0.85
C THR A 278 -37.80 31.38 0.44
N ASP A 279 -37.42 32.41 1.20
CA ASP A 279 -37.74 33.80 0.88
C ASP A 279 -37.08 34.27 -0.43
N ILE A 280 -35.84 33.82 -0.70
CA ILE A 280 -35.15 34.10 -1.97
C ILE A 280 -35.85 33.38 -3.13
N LEU A 281 -36.20 32.10 -2.95
CA LEU A 281 -36.85 31.29 -3.97
C LEU A 281 -38.23 31.86 -4.35
N ASN A 282 -39.03 32.30 -3.37
CA ASN A 282 -40.34 32.92 -3.62
C ASN A 282 -40.27 34.18 -4.49
N LYS A 283 -39.13 34.90 -4.49
CA LYS A 283 -38.91 36.07 -5.36
C LYS A 283 -38.55 35.69 -6.79
N ILE A 284 -37.95 34.52 -7.01
CA ILE A 284 -37.39 34.09 -8.30
C ILE A 284 -38.34 33.15 -9.05
N GLU A 285 -39.04 32.27 -8.33
CA GLU A 285 -39.93 31.25 -8.90
C GLU A 285 -41.02 31.79 -9.83
N PRO A 286 -41.70 32.93 -9.56
CA PRO A 286 -42.70 33.45 -10.48
C PRO A 286 -42.14 33.76 -11.88
N SER A 287 -40.86 34.19 -11.97
CA SER A 287 -40.17 34.42 -13.24
C SER A 287 -39.55 33.16 -13.86
N CYS A 288 -39.34 32.13 -13.04
CA CYS A 288 -38.83 30.84 -13.46
C CYS A 288 -39.99 29.85 -13.46
N GLU A 289 -40.77 29.77 -14.54
CA GLU A 289 -41.77 28.71 -14.72
C GLU A 289 -41.10 27.32 -14.57
N ILE A 290 -41.05 26.83 -13.34
CA ILE A 290 -40.58 25.50 -12.95
C ILE A 290 -41.88 24.71 -12.87
N SER A 291 -42.33 24.23 -14.03
CA SER A 291 -43.45 23.30 -14.08
C SER A 291 -43.10 22.11 -13.20
N LYS A 292 -44.00 21.79 -12.25
CA LYS A 292 -43.95 20.58 -11.43
C LYS A 292 -44.04 19.37 -12.38
N GLY A 293 -42.91 18.85 -12.81
CA GLY A 293 -42.87 17.72 -13.72
C GLY A 293 -41.50 17.06 -13.67
N PHE A 294 -41.30 16.19 -12.69
CA PHE A 294 -40.81 14.82 -12.78
C PHE A 294 -40.85 14.19 -11.38
#